data_AF-A0A662BT58-F1
#
_entry.id   AF-A0A662BT58-F1
#
_cell.length_a   1.000
_cell.length_b   1.000
_cell.length_c   1.000
_cell.angle_alpha   90.00
_cell.angle_beta   90.00
_cell.angle_gamma   90.00
#
_symmetry.space_group_name_H-M   'P 1'
#
loop_
_entity.id
_entity.type
_entity.pdbx_description
1 polymer ?
#
loop_
_entity_poly.entity_id
_entity_poly.type
_entity_poly.pdbx_seq_one_letter_code
_entity_poly.pdbx_strand_id
1 'polypeptide(L)'
;MQKLLVINLSYIFKLLFFLFLLAFPFTLTAQQKKTVNKEIEERGEVYLLVNIPNQRTLNKLIKVSSIDKQAYSKNGNKVYAYVSRNQIKEFEDLKLNYSLQTPPSLKLAAAMCPDIDGVKNWDCYPTYNQYISLMNEFVTNFPDLCQLEEIGKSVDGRRVLSIKISDNVSQDEEEPAFFYTSTMHGDEVTGYVLMLRLIDYLLNNYQSDTRVKELIDSTEIWINPLANPDGTYSAGNLSITGATRNNANNYDLNRNFPDPEDGEFPGGTRQLETQDMMDFMVAHNFTLSANFHGGTEVVNYPWDTWYTRHADDEWYQSLSRQYADTVHSNSTGYMTDFNNGITNGADWYLVSGGRQDYANYYLHSRETTIEISMVKIPDASTLPALWNYNYRSFLNYIDRVQYGLYGKIVDVEGNPVKAKIFIENHDMDSSDIFSDKDNGMYYRLIMGGTYNITFSAEGYITKTINDISFLDTERKRLDVILEKETVSIYDFPKSSICIKTINNPFNNYISANIDFSDYLGEIQIMLYDANGRLHKKEQLNNLKTGLNSIYMTTNELSSGSYILQIQTKLFTINEKLIKQ
;
A
#
# COMPACT_ATOMS: atom_id res chain seq x y z
N MET A 1 -55.08 -64.25 1.97
CA MET A 1 -54.88 -63.35 3.13
C MET A 1 -53.50 -63.60 3.72
N GLN A 2 -52.78 -62.52 4.01
CA GLN A 2 -51.56 -62.43 4.83
C GLN A 2 -50.31 -63.23 4.39
N LYS A 3 -49.46 -62.61 3.56
CA LYS A 3 -48.00 -62.78 3.67
C LYS A 3 -47.48 -61.66 4.57
N LEU A 4 -47.10 -62.01 5.80
CA LEU A 4 -46.47 -61.10 6.76
C LEU A 4 -45.04 -60.80 6.31
N LEU A 5 -44.73 -59.51 6.18
CA LEU A 5 -43.39 -58.96 6.08
C LEU A 5 -42.61 -59.31 7.36
N VAL A 6 -41.60 -60.18 7.27
CA VAL A 6 -40.55 -60.25 8.28
C VAL A 6 -39.50 -59.21 7.88
N ILE A 7 -39.67 -57.98 8.38
CA ILE A 7 -38.63 -56.97 8.26
C ILE A 7 -37.51 -57.34 9.23
N ASN A 8 -36.33 -57.58 8.68
CA ASN A 8 -35.14 -57.96 9.42
C ASN A 8 -34.73 -56.78 10.34
N LEU A 9 -34.99 -56.89 11.64
CA LEU A 9 -34.68 -55.85 12.64
C LEU A 9 -33.21 -55.38 12.58
N SER A 10 -32.29 -56.23 12.10
CA SER A 10 -30.89 -55.90 11.89
C SER A 10 -30.65 -54.80 10.84
N TYR A 11 -31.48 -54.76 9.79
CA TYR A 11 -31.38 -53.73 8.75
C TYR A 11 -31.97 -52.39 9.20
N ILE A 12 -33.06 -52.38 9.97
CA ILE A 12 -33.61 -51.16 10.57
C ILE A 12 -32.62 -50.57 11.60
N PHE A 13 -31.98 -51.41 12.42
CA PHE A 13 -30.96 -50.93 13.38
C PHE A 13 -29.72 -50.37 12.68
N LYS A 14 -29.23 -51.02 11.61
CA LYS A 14 -28.10 -50.51 10.82
C LYS A 14 -28.44 -49.23 10.05
N LEU A 15 -29.65 -49.13 9.50
CA LEU A 15 -30.12 -47.91 8.80
C LEU A 15 -30.37 -46.76 9.78
N LEU A 16 -30.93 -47.02 10.97
CA LEU A 16 -31.08 -46.03 12.04
C LEU A 16 -29.73 -45.61 12.62
N PHE A 17 -28.75 -46.52 12.76
CA PHE A 17 -27.39 -46.17 13.20
C PHE A 17 -26.63 -45.35 12.14
N PHE A 18 -26.83 -45.64 10.85
CA PHE A 18 -26.27 -44.83 9.75
C PHE A 18 -26.96 -43.47 9.60
N LEU A 19 -28.27 -43.38 9.85
CA LEU A 19 -29.02 -42.12 9.89
C LEU A 19 -28.74 -41.30 11.15
N PHE A 20 -28.39 -41.93 12.28
CA PHE A 20 -27.95 -41.22 13.50
C PHE A 20 -26.54 -40.63 13.36
N LEU A 21 -25.69 -41.25 12.53
CA LEU A 21 -24.35 -40.74 12.20
C LEU A 21 -24.36 -39.64 11.11
N LEU A 22 -25.46 -39.46 10.38
CA LEU A 22 -25.61 -38.46 9.31
C LEU A 22 -26.38 -37.20 9.72
N ALA A 23 -26.80 -37.09 10.99
CA ALA A 23 -27.68 -36.02 11.47
C ALA A 23 -27.20 -35.26 12.72
N PHE A 24 -25.90 -35.30 13.02
CA PHE A 24 -25.29 -34.30 13.89
C PHE A 24 -24.41 -33.38 13.04
N PRO A 25 -24.88 -32.20 12.61
CA PRO A 25 -23.94 -31.09 12.55
C PRO A 25 -23.28 -31.05 13.93
N PHE A 26 -21.96 -31.32 13.98
CA PHE A 26 -21.23 -31.27 15.24
C PHE A 26 -21.32 -29.83 15.76
N THR A 27 -22.29 -29.59 16.63
CA THR A 27 -22.39 -28.35 17.39
C THR A 27 -21.18 -28.30 18.29
N LEU A 28 -20.45 -27.19 18.26
CA LEU A 28 -19.49 -26.83 19.30
C LEU A 28 -20.06 -27.19 20.67
N THR A 29 -19.27 -27.85 21.50
CA THR A 29 -19.74 -28.13 22.86
C THR A 29 -20.08 -26.80 23.53
N ALA A 30 -21.19 -26.73 24.28
CA ALA A 30 -21.58 -25.50 24.98
C ALA A 30 -20.44 -24.97 25.87
N GLN A 31 -19.60 -25.87 26.37
CA GLN A 31 -18.39 -25.56 27.12
C GLN A 31 -17.33 -24.84 26.27
N GLN A 32 -17.03 -25.34 25.07
CA GLN A 32 -16.06 -24.71 24.18
C GLN A 32 -16.51 -23.30 23.76
N LYS A 33 -17.80 -23.12 23.44
CA LYS A 33 -18.36 -21.79 23.12
C LYS A 33 -18.25 -20.83 24.31
N LYS A 34 -18.52 -21.30 25.52
CA LYS A 34 -18.35 -20.51 26.75
C LYS A 34 -16.89 -20.08 26.95
N THR A 35 -15.92 -20.95 26.71
CA THR A 35 -14.50 -20.60 26.84
C THR A 35 -14.05 -19.60 25.78
N VAL A 36 -14.48 -19.77 24.53
CA VAL A 36 -14.18 -18.80 23.44
C VAL A 36 -14.73 -17.43 23.77
N ASN A 37 -16.00 -17.34 24.19
CA ASN A 37 -16.61 -16.06 24.56
C ASN A 37 -15.88 -15.39 25.72
N LYS A 38 -15.48 -16.17 26.73
CA LYS A 38 -14.70 -15.66 27.87
C LYS A 38 -13.37 -15.02 27.41
N GLU A 39 -12.63 -15.70 26.54
CA GLU A 39 -11.35 -15.20 26.04
C GLU A 39 -11.54 -13.94 25.18
N ILE A 40 -12.58 -13.87 24.35
CA ILE A 40 -12.99 -12.64 23.62
C ILE A 40 -13.34 -11.50 24.59
N GLU A 41 -14.02 -11.79 25.69
CA GLU A 41 -14.38 -10.78 26.71
C GLU A 41 -13.13 -10.23 27.42
N GLU A 42 -12.19 -11.11 27.78
CA GLU A 42 -10.99 -10.77 28.55
C GLU A 42 -9.87 -10.15 27.69
N ARG A 43 -9.70 -10.59 26.44
CA ARG A 43 -8.57 -10.19 25.57
C ARG A 43 -8.98 -9.47 24.29
N GLY A 44 -10.26 -9.54 23.90
CA GLY A 44 -10.74 -9.00 22.62
C GLY A 44 -10.41 -9.85 21.39
N GLU A 45 -9.69 -10.97 21.56
CA GLU A 45 -9.34 -11.90 20.50
C GLU A 45 -9.20 -13.34 21.02
N VAL A 46 -9.37 -14.32 20.12
CA VAL A 46 -9.09 -15.74 20.38
C VAL A 46 -8.14 -16.31 19.35
N TYR A 47 -7.31 -17.25 19.79
CA TYR A 47 -6.40 -17.99 18.93
C TYR A 47 -6.92 -19.40 18.68
N LEU A 48 -7.22 -19.73 17.42
CA LEU A 48 -7.91 -20.95 17.03
C LEU A 48 -7.06 -21.77 16.06
N LEU A 49 -7.11 -23.09 16.19
CA LEU A 49 -6.67 -24.02 15.15
C LEU A 49 -7.91 -24.46 14.36
N VAL A 50 -8.02 -24.00 13.12
CA VAL A 50 -9.20 -24.17 12.26
C VAL A 50 -8.91 -25.21 11.18
N ASN A 51 -9.85 -26.13 10.96
CA ASN A 51 -9.78 -27.12 9.89
C ASN A 51 -10.25 -26.51 8.56
N ILE A 52 -9.43 -26.63 7.53
CA ILE A 52 -9.65 -26.05 6.21
C ILE A 52 -9.82 -27.17 5.18
N PRO A 53 -11.06 -27.45 4.72
CA PRO A 53 -11.31 -28.55 3.80
C PRO A 53 -10.84 -28.28 2.36
N ASN A 54 -10.70 -27.00 1.97
CA ASN A 54 -10.30 -26.58 0.62
C ASN A 54 -9.92 -25.10 0.58
N GLN A 55 -9.27 -24.68 -0.52
CA GLN A 55 -8.85 -23.29 -0.74
C GLN A 55 -10.01 -22.28 -0.69
N ARG A 56 -11.19 -22.63 -1.21
CA ARG A 56 -12.36 -21.75 -1.15
C ARG A 56 -12.75 -21.41 0.29
N THR A 57 -12.58 -22.36 1.20
CA THR A 57 -12.86 -22.14 2.63
C THR A 57 -11.79 -21.28 3.28
N LEU A 58 -10.52 -21.46 2.89
CA LEU A 58 -9.42 -20.59 3.32
C LEU A 58 -9.69 -19.13 2.91
N ASN A 59 -10.04 -18.90 1.64
CA ASN A 59 -10.31 -17.56 1.13
C ASN A 59 -11.50 -16.88 1.86
N LYS A 60 -12.50 -17.66 2.29
CA LYS A 60 -13.59 -17.13 3.14
C LYS A 60 -13.12 -16.81 4.55
N LEU A 61 -12.30 -17.67 5.13
CA LEU A 61 -11.77 -17.49 6.48
C LEU A 61 -10.86 -16.26 6.57
N ILE A 62 -10.01 -16.03 5.56
CA ILE A 62 -9.12 -14.85 5.47
C ILE A 62 -9.90 -13.54 5.57
N LYS A 63 -11.14 -13.48 5.05
CA LYS A 63 -11.98 -12.27 5.12
C LYS A 63 -12.58 -12.01 6.51
N VAL A 64 -12.58 -13.00 7.40
CA VAL A 64 -13.23 -12.92 8.73
C VAL A 64 -12.30 -13.33 9.87
N SER A 65 -10.99 -13.37 9.62
CA SER A 65 -9.97 -13.71 10.62
C SER A 65 -8.58 -13.34 10.12
N SER A 66 -7.63 -13.25 11.05
CA SER A 66 -6.22 -13.05 10.71
C SER A 66 -5.47 -14.37 10.77
N ILE A 67 -4.97 -14.83 9.62
CA ILE A 67 -4.18 -16.05 9.54
C ILE A 67 -2.80 -15.81 10.15
N ASP A 68 -2.40 -16.71 11.04
CA ASP A 68 -1.11 -16.68 11.71
C ASP A 68 -0.09 -17.58 11.02
N LYS A 69 -0.44 -18.86 10.87
CA LYS A 69 0.39 -19.84 10.17
C LYS A 69 -0.43 -20.99 9.63
N GLN A 70 0.04 -21.56 8.53
CA GLN A 70 -0.57 -22.73 7.91
C GLN A 70 0.11 -24.01 8.41
N ALA A 71 -0.69 -24.95 8.92
CA ALA A 71 -0.25 -26.29 9.29
C ALA A 71 -0.73 -27.27 8.21
N TYR A 72 0.07 -27.42 7.16
CA TYR A 72 -0.18 -28.40 6.10
C TYR A 72 0.09 -29.83 6.60
N SER A 73 -0.85 -30.75 6.40
CA SER A 73 -0.69 -32.16 6.76
C SER A 73 -1.38 -33.06 5.73
N LYS A 74 -0.83 -34.28 5.54
CA LYS A 74 -1.44 -35.36 4.73
C LYS A 74 -2.89 -35.71 5.13
N ASN A 75 -3.35 -35.28 6.32
CA ASN A 75 -4.68 -35.57 6.88
C ASN A 75 -5.65 -34.36 6.88
N GLY A 76 -5.36 -33.32 6.11
CA GLY A 76 -6.21 -32.12 5.98
C GLY A 76 -5.48 -30.85 6.41
N ASN A 77 -5.71 -29.76 5.68
CA ASN A 77 -5.09 -28.47 5.94
C ASN A 77 -5.70 -27.87 7.21
N LYS A 78 -4.85 -27.43 8.15
CA LYS A 78 -5.29 -26.63 9.29
C LYS A 78 -4.57 -25.30 9.27
N VAL A 79 -5.20 -24.27 9.81
CA VAL A 79 -4.57 -22.95 9.96
C VAL A 79 -4.76 -22.46 11.38
N TYR A 80 -3.74 -21.82 11.90
CA TYR A 80 -3.88 -21.02 13.10
C TYR A 80 -4.40 -19.65 12.70
N ALA A 81 -5.44 -19.18 13.38
CA ALA A 81 -6.06 -17.90 13.09
C ALA A 81 -6.42 -17.17 14.38
N TYR A 82 -6.22 -15.85 14.37
CA TYR A 82 -6.79 -14.94 15.34
C TYR A 82 -8.19 -14.53 14.87
N VAL A 83 -9.16 -14.61 15.75
CA VAL A 83 -10.52 -14.10 15.50
C VAL A 83 -10.81 -13.06 16.58
N SER A 84 -11.08 -11.84 16.16
CA SER A 84 -11.35 -10.73 17.08
C SER A 84 -12.80 -10.71 17.55
N ARG A 85 -13.08 -9.89 18.56
CA ARG A 85 -14.45 -9.61 19.03
C ARG A 85 -15.37 -9.16 17.90
N ASN A 86 -14.84 -8.37 16.96
CA ASN A 86 -15.62 -7.82 15.84
C ASN A 86 -15.90 -8.89 14.77
N GLN A 87 -15.07 -9.93 14.70
CA GLN A 87 -15.13 -10.96 13.67
C GLN A 87 -15.86 -12.25 14.11
N ILE A 88 -16.00 -12.49 15.42
CA ILE A 88 -16.44 -13.79 15.95
C ILE A 88 -17.78 -14.25 15.38
N LYS A 89 -18.72 -13.33 15.16
CA LYS A 89 -20.05 -13.65 14.60
C LYS A 89 -19.94 -14.18 13.17
N GLU A 90 -19.22 -13.46 12.31
CA GLU A 90 -19.03 -13.84 10.90
C GLU A 90 -18.21 -15.12 10.77
N PHE A 91 -17.21 -15.30 11.65
CA PHE A 91 -16.47 -16.55 11.77
C PHE A 91 -17.38 -17.74 12.14
N GLU A 92 -18.28 -17.59 13.13
CA GLU A 92 -19.23 -18.64 13.50
C GLU A 92 -20.18 -19.02 12.35
N ASP A 93 -20.56 -18.06 11.50
CA ASP A 93 -21.42 -18.28 10.33
C ASP A 93 -20.75 -19.16 9.25
N LEU A 94 -19.41 -19.24 9.23
CA LEU A 94 -18.68 -20.18 8.36
C LEU A 94 -18.86 -21.65 8.76
N LYS A 95 -19.33 -21.92 9.99
CA LYS A 95 -19.58 -23.28 10.51
C LYS A 95 -18.38 -24.22 10.39
N LEU A 96 -17.18 -23.68 10.62
CA LEU A 96 -15.93 -24.43 10.56
C LEU A 96 -15.66 -25.22 11.83
N ASN A 97 -14.96 -26.33 11.69
CA ASN A 97 -14.45 -27.08 12.84
C ASN A 97 -13.15 -26.44 13.33
N TYR A 98 -13.08 -26.13 14.63
CA TYR A 98 -11.90 -25.53 15.23
C TYR A 98 -11.69 -25.97 16.68
N SER A 99 -10.48 -25.77 17.18
CA SER A 99 -10.12 -25.93 18.59
C SER A 99 -9.47 -24.67 19.13
N LEU A 100 -9.84 -24.25 20.35
CA LEU A 100 -9.17 -23.16 21.05
C LEU A 100 -7.71 -23.53 21.33
N GLN A 101 -6.80 -22.58 21.14
CA GLN A 101 -5.38 -22.71 21.40
C GLN A 101 -4.93 -21.61 22.37
N THR A 102 -3.85 -21.87 23.09
CA THR A 102 -3.19 -20.82 23.89
C THR A 102 -2.45 -19.86 22.93
N PRO A 103 -2.76 -18.55 22.96
CA PRO A 103 -2.04 -17.54 22.18
C PRO A 103 -0.53 -17.61 22.43
N PRO A 104 0.32 -17.38 21.42
CA PRO A 104 1.78 -17.34 21.58
C PRO A 104 2.25 -16.44 22.73
N SER A 105 1.63 -15.27 22.89
CA SER A 105 1.98 -14.28 23.92
C SER A 105 1.70 -14.70 25.36
N LEU A 106 0.97 -15.81 25.57
CA LEU A 106 0.69 -16.39 26.89
C LEU A 106 1.51 -17.65 27.19
N LYS A 107 2.34 -18.12 26.25
CA LYS A 107 3.13 -19.35 26.44
C LYS A 107 4.36 -19.15 27.32
N LEU A 108 4.95 -17.96 27.29
CA LEU A 108 6.13 -17.58 28.06
C LEU A 108 5.95 -16.16 28.57
N ALA A 109 6.24 -15.94 29.85
CA ALA A 109 6.29 -14.60 30.41
C ALA A 109 7.50 -13.85 29.85
N ALA A 110 7.28 -12.63 29.36
CA ALA A 110 8.35 -11.81 28.80
C ALA A 110 9.31 -11.32 29.89
N ALA A 111 10.61 -11.42 29.64
CA ALA A 111 11.63 -10.86 30.52
C ALA A 111 11.71 -9.33 30.32
N MET A 112 11.17 -8.57 31.28
CA MET A 112 11.14 -7.11 31.22
C MET A 112 12.45 -6.50 31.73
N CYS A 113 12.83 -5.35 31.16
CA CYS A 113 14.04 -4.63 31.57
C CYS A 113 13.90 -4.06 32.98
N PRO A 114 14.93 -4.20 33.85
CA PRO A 114 14.86 -3.75 35.24
C PRO A 114 14.77 -2.22 35.37
N ASP A 115 15.45 -1.50 34.49
CA ASP A 115 15.55 -0.04 34.43
C ASP A 115 15.88 0.41 32.98
N ILE A 116 16.03 1.72 32.78
CA ILE A 116 16.30 2.31 31.45
C ILE A 116 17.68 1.92 30.91
N ASP A 117 18.70 1.83 31.76
CA ASP A 117 20.05 1.43 31.36
C ASP A 117 20.06 -0.03 30.89
N GLY A 118 19.28 -0.89 31.55
CA GLY A 118 19.10 -2.29 31.18
C GLY A 118 18.53 -2.49 29.77
N VAL A 119 17.79 -1.53 29.22
CA VAL A 119 17.23 -1.64 27.84
C VAL A 119 18.35 -1.76 26.80
N LYS A 120 19.50 -1.10 27.03
CA LYS A 120 20.66 -1.11 26.12
C LYS A 120 21.47 -2.41 26.18
N ASN A 121 21.09 -3.37 27.03
CA ASN A 121 21.65 -4.73 26.99
C ASN A 121 21.03 -5.58 25.87
N TRP A 122 19.86 -5.18 25.35
CA TRP A 122 19.17 -5.82 24.22
C TRP A 122 18.79 -7.29 24.47
N ASP A 123 18.66 -7.70 25.74
CA ASP A 123 18.31 -9.04 26.20
C ASP A 123 17.08 -9.04 27.12
N CYS A 124 16.27 -7.99 27.03
CA CYS A 124 15.02 -7.78 27.76
C CYS A 124 14.05 -6.92 26.94
N TYR A 125 12.78 -6.88 27.33
CA TYR A 125 11.76 -6.02 26.73
C TYR A 125 11.51 -4.77 27.59
N PRO A 126 11.44 -3.57 26.99
CA PRO A 126 11.17 -2.36 27.76
C PRO A 126 9.69 -2.30 28.20
N THR A 127 9.45 -1.70 29.36
CA THR A 127 8.13 -1.13 29.70
C THR A 127 7.80 0.02 28.74
N TYR A 128 6.52 0.38 28.60
CA TYR A 128 6.13 1.47 27.71
C TYR A 128 6.83 2.78 28.06
N ASN A 129 6.96 3.08 29.36
CA ASN A 129 7.65 4.28 29.81
C ASN A 129 9.15 4.25 29.52
N GLN A 130 9.82 3.10 29.69
CA GLN A 130 11.24 2.96 29.32
C GLN A 130 11.45 3.17 27.82
N TYR A 131 10.53 2.68 26.98
CA TYR A 131 10.57 2.95 25.54
C TYR A 131 10.45 4.44 25.22
N ILE A 132 9.47 5.13 25.80
CA ILE A 132 9.34 6.57 25.61
C ILE A 132 10.61 7.30 26.07
N SER A 133 11.17 6.93 27.22
CA SER A 133 12.43 7.50 27.70
C SER A 133 13.58 7.26 26.71
N LEU A 134 13.75 6.04 26.21
CA LEU A 134 14.82 5.70 25.27
C LEU A 134 14.71 6.48 23.95
N MET A 135 13.49 6.61 23.40
CA MET A 135 13.26 7.40 22.17
C MET A 135 13.65 8.89 22.37
N ASN A 136 13.39 9.46 23.54
CA ASN A 136 13.81 10.83 23.86
C ASN A 136 15.33 10.93 24.14
N GLU A 137 15.94 9.89 24.72
CA GLU A 137 17.40 9.84 24.95
C GLU A 137 18.18 9.88 23.64
N PHE A 138 17.71 9.21 22.57
CA PHE A 138 18.36 9.29 21.27
C PHE A 138 18.50 10.73 20.78
N VAL A 139 17.41 11.50 20.78
CA VAL A 139 17.43 12.92 20.37
C VAL A 139 18.25 13.78 21.33
N THR A 140 18.19 13.50 22.63
CA THR A 140 18.96 14.25 23.62
C THR A 140 20.47 14.06 23.44
N ASN A 141 20.90 12.84 23.08
CA ASN A 141 22.31 12.49 22.93
C ASN A 141 22.86 12.79 21.53
N PHE A 142 22.01 12.80 20.51
CA PHE A 142 22.38 12.99 19.11
C PHE A 142 21.48 14.03 18.41
N PRO A 143 21.40 15.28 18.92
CA PRO A 143 20.43 16.28 18.43
C PRO A 143 20.71 16.74 16.99
N ASP A 144 21.95 16.63 16.53
CA ASP A 144 22.35 17.02 15.16
C ASP A 144 22.13 15.89 14.14
N LEU A 145 21.95 14.65 14.60
CA LEU A 145 21.82 13.46 13.74
C LEU A 145 20.44 12.84 13.77
N CYS A 146 19.59 13.16 14.75
CA CYS A 146 18.26 12.58 14.81
C CYS A 146 17.19 13.47 15.44
N GLN A 147 15.95 13.24 15.00
CA GLN A 147 14.76 13.93 15.45
C GLN A 147 13.66 12.93 15.76
N LEU A 148 12.91 13.19 16.82
CA LEU A 148 11.72 12.43 17.18
C LEU A 148 10.50 13.03 16.50
N GLU A 149 9.76 12.20 15.78
CA GLU A 149 8.44 12.54 15.25
C GLU A 149 7.38 11.64 15.86
N GLU A 150 6.25 12.24 16.22
CA GLU A 150 5.06 11.51 16.63
C GLU A 150 4.19 11.31 15.40
N ILE A 151 4.10 10.06 14.92
CA ILE A 151 3.21 9.68 13.82
C ILE A 151 1.76 9.99 14.21
N GLY A 152 1.43 9.72 15.47
CA GLY A 152 0.12 9.97 16.04
C GLY A 152 -0.03 9.31 17.41
N LYS A 153 -1.27 9.04 17.79
CA LYS A 153 -1.59 8.35 19.04
C LYS A 153 -2.48 7.15 18.77
N SER A 154 -2.24 6.07 19.50
CA SER A 154 -3.12 4.92 19.52
C SER A 154 -4.47 5.25 20.15
N VAL A 155 -5.42 4.32 20.03
CA VAL A 155 -6.77 4.44 20.60
C VAL A 155 -6.77 4.74 22.11
N ASP A 156 -5.89 4.10 22.88
CA ASP A 156 -5.73 4.36 24.32
C ASP A 156 -4.85 5.59 24.64
N GLY A 157 -4.44 6.34 23.62
CA GLY A 157 -3.67 7.57 23.76
C GLY A 157 -2.16 7.37 23.94
N ARG A 158 -1.62 6.19 23.63
CA ARG A 158 -0.17 5.94 23.61
C ARG A 158 0.42 6.54 22.34
N ARG A 159 1.52 7.28 22.48
CA ARG A 159 2.27 7.87 21.36
C ARG A 159 2.84 6.77 20.46
N VAL A 160 2.69 6.94 19.15
CA VAL A 160 3.35 6.15 18.11
C VAL A 160 4.49 7.00 17.55
N LEU A 161 5.74 6.54 17.72
CA LEU A 161 6.93 7.37 17.52
C LEU A 161 7.85 6.84 16.42
N SER A 162 8.43 7.76 15.65
CA SER A 162 9.48 7.50 14.66
C SER A 162 10.72 8.34 14.97
N ILE A 163 11.91 7.83 14.69
CA ILE A 163 13.16 8.61 14.67
C ILE A 163 13.57 8.84 13.22
N LYS A 164 13.72 10.10 12.82
CA LYS A 164 14.46 10.52 11.62
C LYS A 164 15.95 10.52 11.95
N ILE A 165 16.78 9.93 11.09
CA ILE A 165 18.24 9.91 11.17
C ILE A 165 18.81 10.39 9.83
N SER A 166 19.61 11.45 9.86
CA SER A 166 20.26 12.08 8.70
C SER A 166 21.40 12.98 9.21
N ASP A 167 22.41 13.26 8.39
CA ASP A 167 23.48 14.20 8.74
C ASP A 167 23.00 15.66 8.79
N ASN A 168 21.89 15.99 8.11
CA ASN A 168 21.23 17.30 8.18
C ASN A 168 19.75 17.18 8.58
N VAL A 169 19.50 16.63 9.77
CA VAL A 169 18.15 16.28 10.25
C VAL A 169 17.09 17.41 10.17
N SER A 170 17.52 18.67 10.21
CA SER A 170 16.62 19.84 10.15
C SER A 170 16.26 20.32 8.74
N GLN A 171 16.85 19.73 7.70
CA GLN A 171 16.63 20.09 6.30
C GLN A 171 16.06 18.91 5.53
N ASP A 172 15.35 19.25 4.46
CA ASP A 172 14.95 18.31 3.41
C ASP A 172 15.94 18.49 2.26
N GLU A 173 16.71 17.45 1.99
CA GLU A 173 17.81 17.45 1.02
C GLU A 173 17.42 16.66 -0.23
N GLU A 174 18.27 16.68 -1.27
CA GLU A 174 18.07 15.87 -2.48
C GLU A 174 18.41 14.38 -2.23
N GLU A 175 17.91 13.83 -1.12
CA GLU A 175 18.12 12.47 -0.63
C GLU A 175 16.84 11.63 -0.68
N PRO A 176 16.94 10.33 -0.98
CA PRO A 176 15.79 9.46 -0.87
C PRO A 176 15.42 9.23 0.61
N ALA A 177 14.13 9.27 0.90
CA ALA A 177 13.60 8.89 2.20
C ALA A 177 13.38 7.37 2.29
N PHE A 178 13.82 6.77 3.39
CA PHE A 178 13.73 5.34 3.70
C PHE A 178 12.95 5.11 4.99
N PHE A 179 12.12 4.06 5.07
CA PHE A 179 11.32 3.80 6.28
C PHE A 179 11.31 2.34 6.76
N TYR A 180 11.76 2.10 7.99
CA TYR A 180 11.45 0.87 8.72
C TYR A 180 10.36 1.08 9.76
N THR A 181 9.40 0.15 9.79
CA THR A 181 8.42 0.03 10.88
C THR A 181 8.42 -1.38 11.45
N SER A 182 7.95 -1.55 12.67
CA SER A 182 7.68 -2.88 13.20
C SER A 182 6.52 -2.90 14.19
N THR A 183 6.09 -4.11 14.51
CA THR A 183 5.15 -4.34 15.63
C THR A 183 3.80 -3.66 15.39
N MET A 184 3.30 -3.70 14.15
CA MET A 184 1.91 -3.31 13.85
C MET A 184 0.91 -4.36 14.38
N HIS A 185 1.35 -5.62 14.47
CA HIS A 185 0.73 -6.60 15.34
C HIS A 185 1.38 -6.52 16.72
N GLY A 186 0.58 -6.25 17.75
CA GLY A 186 1.11 -5.95 19.07
C GLY A 186 1.87 -7.11 19.73
N ASP A 187 1.60 -8.36 19.32
CA ASP A 187 2.25 -9.56 19.86
C ASP A 187 3.50 -10.00 19.08
N GLU A 188 3.91 -9.29 18.03
CA GLU A 188 5.07 -9.59 17.16
C GLU A 188 6.25 -8.66 17.48
N VAL A 189 6.90 -8.90 18.61
CA VAL A 189 7.76 -7.91 19.30
C VAL A 189 9.26 -8.03 19.00
N THR A 190 9.68 -8.96 18.15
CA THR A 190 11.12 -9.09 17.82
C THR A 190 11.62 -7.83 17.12
N GLY A 191 10.84 -7.34 16.15
CA GLY A 191 11.18 -6.12 15.41
C GLY A 191 11.26 -4.90 16.31
N TYR A 192 10.47 -4.85 17.38
CA TYR A 192 10.50 -3.75 18.34
C TYR A 192 11.90 -3.51 18.92
N VAL A 193 12.50 -4.56 19.48
CA VAL A 193 13.82 -4.46 20.12
C VAL A 193 14.92 -4.27 19.07
N LEU A 194 14.83 -4.96 17.93
CA LEU A 194 15.84 -4.85 16.87
C LEU A 194 15.85 -3.45 16.22
N MET A 195 14.69 -2.81 16.05
CA MET A 195 14.61 -1.45 15.52
C MET A 195 15.14 -0.40 16.51
N LEU A 196 14.85 -0.55 17.80
CA LEU A 196 15.48 0.29 18.85
C LEU A 196 17.00 0.15 18.83
N ARG A 197 17.51 -1.08 18.67
CA ARG A 197 18.94 -1.35 18.57
C ARG A 197 19.55 -0.83 17.28
N LEU A 198 18.81 -0.83 16.17
CA LEU A 198 19.28 -0.27 14.91
C LEU A 198 19.45 1.25 15.01
N ILE A 199 18.51 1.96 15.65
CA ILE A 199 18.65 3.40 15.94
C ILE A 199 19.93 3.63 16.76
N ASP A 200 20.09 2.91 17.87
CA ASP A 200 21.28 3.03 18.73
C ASP A 200 22.58 2.73 17.95
N TYR A 201 22.59 1.69 17.12
CA TYR A 201 23.75 1.29 16.32
C TYR A 201 24.13 2.37 15.30
N LEU A 202 23.17 2.89 14.55
CA LEU A 202 23.41 3.93 13.53
C LEU A 202 24.00 5.19 14.18
N LEU A 203 23.38 5.68 15.26
CA LEU A 203 23.81 6.91 15.94
C LEU A 203 25.20 6.78 16.58
N ASN A 204 25.47 5.69 17.29
CA ASN A 204 26.74 5.49 17.97
C ASN A 204 27.91 5.19 17.02
N ASN A 205 27.64 4.70 15.80
CA ASN A 205 28.69 4.32 14.84
C ASN A 205 28.91 5.35 13.72
N TYR A 206 28.12 6.43 13.66
CA TYR A 206 28.23 7.45 12.60
C TYR A 206 29.65 8.02 12.42
N GLN A 207 30.39 8.24 13.50
CA GLN A 207 31.74 8.81 13.44
C GLN A 207 32.85 7.76 13.21
N SER A 208 32.58 6.48 13.45
CA SER A 208 33.60 5.42 13.51
C SER A 208 33.47 4.36 12.42
N ASP A 209 32.29 4.18 11.84
CA ASP A 209 32.02 3.21 10.79
C ASP A 209 31.69 3.94 9.48
N THR A 210 32.59 3.85 8.50
CA THR A 210 32.45 4.52 7.20
C THR A 210 31.17 4.13 6.49
N ARG A 211 30.73 2.88 6.61
CA ARG A 211 29.50 2.42 5.97
C ARG A 211 28.26 3.05 6.61
N VAL A 212 28.23 3.13 7.94
CA VAL A 212 27.14 3.81 8.66
C VAL A 212 27.11 5.28 8.32
N LYS A 213 28.29 5.92 8.25
CA LYS A 213 28.42 7.31 7.80
C LYS A 213 27.84 7.51 6.41
N GLU A 214 28.24 6.70 5.43
CA GLU A 214 27.74 6.78 4.05
C GLU A 214 26.22 6.61 3.96
N LEU A 215 25.64 5.72 4.76
CA LEU A 215 24.18 5.56 4.80
C LEU A 215 23.48 6.82 5.33
N ILE A 216 23.98 7.40 6.42
CA ILE A 216 23.37 8.58 7.07
C ILE A 216 23.59 9.86 6.25
N ASP A 217 24.74 9.99 5.57
CA ASP A 217 25.10 11.15 4.71
C ASP A 217 24.44 11.12 3.31
N SER A 218 23.63 10.09 3.01
CA SER A 218 23.05 9.94 1.66
C SER A 218 21.58 9.54 1.65
N THR A 219 21.00 9.29 2.83
CA THR A 219 19.65 8.75 2.98
C THR A 219 18.99 9.35 4.21
N GLU A 220 17.76 9.80 4.04
CA GLU A 220 16.91 10.18 5.16
C GLU A 220 16.26 8.92 5.75
N ILE A 221 16.79 8.41 6.87
CA ILE A 221 16.38 7.13 7.45
C ILE A 221 15.35 7.35 8.55
N TRP A 222 14.16 6.76 8.39
CA TRP A 222 13.10 6.78 9.38
C TRP A 222 12.89 5.41 10.00
N ILE A 223 12.76 5.36 11.33
CA ILE A 223 12.55 4.11 12.06
C ILE A 223 11.45 4.27 13.10
N ASN A 224 10.35 3.52 12.94
CA ASN A 224 9.25 3.37 13.89
C ASN A 224 9.29 1.97 14.54
N PRO A 225 9.78 1.84 15.79
CA PRO A 225 9.91 0.52 16.43
C PRO A 225 8.60 -0.10 16.93
N LEU A 226 7.54 0.69 17.11
CA LEU A 226 6.31 0.23 17.74
C LEU A 226 5.10 0.93 17.12
N ALA A 227 4.49 0.30 16.12
CA ALA A 227 3.31 0.83 15.44
C ALA A 227 2.00 0.59 16.20
N ASN A 228 1.92 -0.46 17.04
CA ASN A 228 0.72 -0.81 17.81
C ASN A 228 1.02 -0.94 19.33
N PRO A 229 1.28 0.19 20.03
CA PRO A 229 1.58 0.16 21.45
C PRO A 229 0.43 -0.37 22.32
N ASP A 230 -0.83 -0.25 21.87
CA ASP A 230 -1.99 -0.74 22.61
C ASP A 230 -2.06 -2.27 22.60
N GLY A 231 -1.82 -2.89 21.45
CA GLY A 231 -1.73 -4.34 21.35
C GLY A 231 -0.56 -4.90 22.16
N THR A 232 0.61 -4.25 22.09
CA THR A 232 1.82 -4.70 22.81
C THR A 232 1.68 -4.57 24.33
N TYR A 233 1.09 -3.49 24.82
CA TYR A 233 0.87 -3.24 26.25
C TYR A 233 -0.59 -3.41 26.68
N SER A 234 -1.28 -4.41 26.11
CA SER A 234 -2.71 -4.66 26.33
C SER A 234 -3.05 -5.01 27.79
N ALA A 235 -2.10 -5.59 28.51
CA ALA A 235 -2.20 -5.88 29.95
C ALA A 235 -1.72 -4.71 30.85
N GLY A 236 -1.36 -3.57 30.26
CA GLY A 236 -0.82 -2.39 30.94
C GLY A 236 0.66 -2.13 30.62
N ASN A 237 1.12 -0.92 30.96
CA ASN A 237 2.41 -0.39 30.53
C ASN A 237 3.66 -1.08 31.13
N LEU A 238 3.50 -2.02 32.06
CA LEU A 238 4.59 -2.66 32.79
C LEU A 238 5.06 -3.98 32.18
N SER A 239 4.28 -4.61 31.30
CA SER A 239 4.68 -5.87 30.68
C SER A 239 4.05 -6.03 29.30
N ILE A 240 4.80 -6.67 28.40
CA ILE A 240 4.27 -7.15 27.11
C ILE A 240 3.70 -8.58 27.20
N THR A 241 3.75 -9.21 28.38
CA THR A 241 3.18 -10.55 28.57
C THR A 241 1.68 -10.50 28.32
N GLY A 242 1.18 -11.37 27.45
CA GLY A 242 -0.21 -11.36 27.05
C GLY A 242 -0.57 -10.26 26.04
N ALA A 243 0.42 -9.65 25.36
CA ALA A 243 0.19 -8.80 24.19
C ALA A 243 -0.83 -9.43 23.21
N THR A 244 -1.59 -8.58 22.54
CA THR A 244 -2.60 -8.95 21.56
C THR A 244 -2.17 -8.55 20.16
N ARG A 245 -2.65 -9.28 19.14
CA ARG A 245 -2.34 -8.97 17.75
C ARG A 245 -2.96 -7.64 17.33
N ASN A 246 -4.25 -7.48 17.59
CA ASN A 246 -5.05 -6.33 17.15
C ASN A 246 -4.76 -5.06 17.96
N ASN A 247 -5.24 -3.91 17.49
CA ASN A 247 -5.26 -2.66 18.27
C ASN A 247 -6.32 -2.71 19.40
N ALA A 248 -6.46 -1.64 20.18
CA ALA A 248 -7.40 -1.59 21.32
C ALA A 248 -8.87 -1.82 20.92
N ASN A 249 -9.25 -1.44 19.69
CA ASN A 249 -10.60 -1.66 19.15
C ASN A 249 -10.80 -3.05 18.53
N ASN A 250 -9.82 -3.95 18.65
CA ASN A 250 -9.85 -5.31 18.13
C ASN A 250 -9.90 -5.40 16.59
N TYR A 251 -9.23 -4.48 15.90
CA TYR A 251 -8.98 -4.52 14.46
C TYR A 251 -7.53 -4.92 14.15
N ASP A 252 -7.36 -5.72 13.11
CA ASP A 252 -6.04 -6.04 12.57
C ASP A 252 -5.59 -4.86 11.68
N LEU A 253 -4.54 -4.14 12.12
CA LEU A 253 -4.03 -2.98 11.39
C LEU A 253 -3.52 -3.35 10.00
N ASN A 254 -3.06 -4.59 9.79
CA ASN A 254 -2.60 -5.08 8.49
C ASN A 254 -3.73 -5.67 7.64
N ARG A 255 -4.99 -5.35 7.96
CA ARG A 255 -6.17 -5.54 7.12
C ARG A 255 -6.94 -4.24 6.94
N ASN A 256 -6.41 -3.12 7.43
CA ASN A 256 -7.15 -1.89 7.59
C ASN A 256 -6.77 -0.80 6.58
N PHE A 257 -5.79 -1.03 5.70
CA PHE A 257 -5.40 -0.14 4.61
C PHE A 257 -6.36 -0.24 3.42
N PRO A 258 -6.41 0.78 2.51
CA PRO A 258 -7.11 0.63 1.24
C PRO A 258 -6.47 -0.50 0.42
N ASP A 259 -7.29 -1.23 -0.30
CA ASP A 259 -6.89 -2.36 -1.12
C ASP A 259 -7.34 -2.14 -2.57
N PRO A 260 -6.48 -2.41 -3.56
CA PRO A 260 -6.84 -2.16 -4.94
C PRO A 260 -7.89 -3.14 -5.51
N GLU A 261 -8.12 -4.29 -4.87
CA GLU A 261 -9.19 -5.24 -5.23
C GLU A 261 -10.44 -5.04 -4.36
N ASP A 262 -10.26 -4.97 -3.03
CA ASP A 262 -11.37 -5.00 -2.05
C ASP A 262 -11.82 -3.58 -1.58
N GLY A 263 -11.17 -2.51 -2.03
CA GLY A 263 -11.60 -1.11 -1.87
C GLY A 263 -11.06 -0.39 -0.62
N GLU A 264 -11.71 0.71 -0.22
CA GLU A 264 -11.18 1.65 0.78
C GLU A 264 -11.14 1.10 2.23
N PHE A 265 -12.03 0.17 2.57
CA PHE A 265 -12.24 -0.31 3.94
C PHE A 265 -12.39 -1.85 4.03
N PRO A 266 -11.41 -2.63 3.54
CA PRO A 266 -11.54 -4.09 3.41
C PRO A 266 -11.65 -4.80 4.77
N GLY A 267 -10.93 -4.33 5.79
CA GLY A 267 -11.01 -4.83 7.18
C GLY A 267 -12.03 -4.11 8.06
N GLY A 268 -12.94 -3.34 7.48
CA GLY A 268 -13.95 -2.56 8.20
C GLY A 268 -13.48 -1.13 8.53
N THR A 269 -14.02 -0.55 9.61
CA THR A 269 -13.79 0.85 9.97
C THR A 269 -12.29 1.18 10.07
N ARG A 270 -11.87 2.28 9.44
CA ARG A 270 -10.50 2.81 9.54
C ARG A 270 -10.15 3.12 10.99
N GLN A 271 -9.02 2.59 11.45
CA GLN A 271 -8.45 2.83 12.76
C GLN A 271 -7.57 4.07 12.76
N LEU A 272 -7.42 4.67 13.94
CA LEU A 272 -6.62 5.88 14.12
C LEU A 272 -5.16 5.62 13.76
N GLU A 273 -4.59 4.51 14.25
CA GLU A 273 -3.20 4.14 13.96
C GLU A 273 -2.94 3.97 12.46
N THR A 274 -3.93 3.43 11.73
CA THR A 274 -3.83 3.24 10.28
C THR A 274 -3.94 4.56 9.54
N GLN A 275 -4.85 5.46 9.93
CA GLN A 275 -4.97 6.77 9.31
C GLN A 275 -3.72 7.62 9.53
N ASP A 276 -3.25 7.70 10.78
CA ASP A 276 -2.06 8.46 11.15
C ASP A 276 -0.81 7.92 10.41
N MET A 277 -0.68 6.60 10.27
CA MET A 277 0.40 5.98 9.49
C MET A 277 0.30 6.33 7.99
N MET A 278 -0.90 6.33 7.41
CA MET A 278 -1.07 6.74 6.01
C MET A 278 -0.69 8.19 5.79
N ASP A 279 -1.14 9.09 6.65
CA ASP A 279 -0.86 10.52 6.56
C ASP A 279 0.65 10.77 6.68
N PHE A 280 1.32 10.06 7.61
CA PHE A 280 2.76 10.08 7.77
C PHE A 280 3.50 9.58 6.52
N MET A 281 3.11 8.44 5.94
CA MET A 281 3.76 7.92 4.74
C MET A 281 3.55 8.81 3.51
N VAL A 282 2.39 9.46 3.39
CA VAL A 282 2.11 10.45 2.34
C VAL A 282 2.96 11.71 2.52
N ALA A 283 3.12 12.18 3.76
CA ALA A 283 3.87 13.39 4.06
C ALA A 283 5.37 13.28 3.74
N HIS A 284 5.95 12.09 3.90
CA HIS A 284 7.40 11.87 3.78
C HIS A 284 7.83 11.20 2.47
N ASN A 285 6.89 10.75 1.62
CA ASN A 285 7.14 10.21 0.28
C ASN A 285 8.28 9.16 0.23
N PHE A 286 8.21 8.15 1.11
CA PHE A 286 9.25 7.13 1.22
C PHE A 286 9.49 6.40 -0.10
N THR A 287 10.75 6.30 -0.52
CA THR A 287 11.16 5.59 -1.74
C THR A 287 11.21 4.07 -1.52
N LEU A 288 11.75 3.65 -0.36
CA LEU A 288 11.86 2.25 0.03
C LEU A 288 11.48 2.11 1.50
N SER A 289 10.77 1.04 1.83
CA SER A 289 10.36 0.74 3.19
C SER A 289 10.26 -0.75 3.47
N ALA A 290 10.32 -1.11 4.74
CA ALA A 290 9.92 -2.45 5.16
C ALA A 290 9.19 -2.42 6.50
N ASN A 291 8.28 -3.37 6.65
CA ASN A 291 7.49 -3.57 7.85
C ASN A 291 7.77 -4.94 8.45
N PHE A 292 8.24 -4.95 9.70
CA PHE A 292 8.68 -6.19 10.38
C PHE A 292 7.57 -6.87 11.16
N HIS A 293 7.50 -8.19 10.96
CA HIS A 293 6.52 -9.10 11.54
C HIS A 293 7.20 -10.30 12.25
N GLY A 294 6.38 -11.13 12.91
CA GLY A 294 6.83 -12.38 13.50
C GLY A 294 5.77 -13.48 13.45
N GLY A 295 6.23 -14.74 13.43
CA GLY A 295 5.41 -15.95 13.28
C GLY A 295 6.02 -16.94 12.29
N THR A 296 6.91 -16.46 11.44
CA THR A 296 7.73 -17.22 10.48
C THR A 296 9.06 -16.47 10.24
N GLU A 297 9.91 -16.98 9.36
CA GLU A 297 11.18 -16.34 8.99
C GLU A 297 11.33 -16.28 7.47
N VAL A 298 10.84 -15.20 6.86
CA VAL A 298 10.78 -15.02 5.40
C VAL A 298 10.68 -13.53 5.04
N VAL A 299 11.24 -13.13 3.90
CA VAL A 299 10.91 -11.87 3.24
C VAL A 299 9.70 -12.08 2.32
N ASN A 300 8.60 -11.45 2.66
CA ASN A 300 7.36 -11.41 1.91
C ASN A 300 7.35 -10.18 1.00
N TYR A 301 7.13 -10.37 -0.30
CA TYR A 301 7.10 -9.29 -1.28
C TYR A 301 5.78 -9.26 -2.09
N PRO A 302 5.44 -8.09 -2.68
CA PRO A 302 4.18 -7.89 -3.39
C PRO A 302 3.92 -8.85 -4.56
N TRP A 303 2.67 -9.07 -4.93
CA TRP A 303 1.46 -8.58 -4.25
C TRP A 303 0.98 -9.54 -3.16
N ASP A 304 0.38 -8.99 -2.12
CA ASP A 304 -0.38 -9.70 -1.09
C ASP A 304 -1.82 -10.00 -1.55
N THR A 305 -2.44 -9.07 -2.28
CA THR A 305 -3.85 -9.12 -2.71
C THR A 305 -4.05 -9.89 -4.02
N TRP A 306 -3.04 -9.96 -4.89
CA TRP A 306 -3.11 -10.58 -6.22
C TRP A 306 -2.07 -11.66 -6.47
N TYR A 307 -2.47 -12.72 -7.17
CA TYR A 307 -1.54 -13.72 -7.72
C TYR A 307 -0.76 -13.22 -8.94
N THR A 308 -1.26 -12.18 -9.62
CA THR A 308 -0.49 -11.49 -10.67
C THR A 308 0.81 -10.97 -10.06
N ARG A 309 1.90 -11.01 -10.82
CA ARG A 309 3.20 -10.52 -10.33
C ARG A 309 3.29 -9.01 -10.52
N HIS A 310 4.01 -8.36 -9.62
CA HIS A 310 4.34 -6.94 -9.76
C HIS A 310 5.19 -6.73 -11.03
N ALA A 311 5.07 -5.58 -11.71
CA ALA A 311 5.89 -5.26 -12.89
C ALA A 311 7.40 -5.47 -12.63
N ASP A 312 7.86 -5.01 -11.48
CA ASP A 312 9.22 -5.17 -10.96
C ASP A 312 9.44 -6.44 -10.09
N ASP A 313 8.75 -7.55 -10.35
CA ASP A 313 8.86 -8.80 -9.56
C ASP A 313 10.31 -9.31 -9.41
N GLU A 314 11.11 -9.25 -10.48
CA GLU A 314 12.53 -9.63 -10.41
C GLU A 314 13.34 -8.73 -9.45
N TRP A 315 12.99 -7.44 -9.37
CA TRP A 315 13.64 -6.51 -8.44
C TRP A 315 13.30 -6.87 -6.99
N TYR A 316 12.02 -7.16 -6.69
CA TYR A 316 11.60 -7.61 -5.35
C TYR A 316 12.24 -8.94 -4.97
N GLN A 317 12.31 -9.89 -5.89
CA GLN A 317 12.99 -11.16 -5.65
C GLN A 317 14.48 -10.95 -5.35
N SER A 318 15.16 -10.08 -6.12
CA SER A 318 16.57 -9.73 -5.89
C SER A 318 16.77 -9.08 -4.50
N LEU A 319 15.97 -8.06 -4.16
CA LEU A 319 16.02 -7.39 -2.86
C LEU A 319 15.80 -8.37 -1.70
N SER A 320 14.76 -9.19 -1.81
CA SER A 320 14.38 -10.19 -0.80
C SER A 320 15.46 -11.26 -0.62
N ARG A 321 16.03 -11.74 -1.74
CA ARG A 321 17.11 -12.73 -1.74
C ARG A 321 18.38 -12.18 -1.10
N GLN A 322 18.75 -10.94 -1.40
CA GLN A 322 19.92 -10.28 -0.79
C GLN A 322 19.79 -10.18 0.74
N TYR A 323 18.60 -9.87 1.25
CA TYR A 323 18.34 -9.87 2.68
C TYR A 323 18.56 -11.28 3.27
N ALA A 324 17.90 -12.29 2.70
CA ALA A 324 17.97 -13.68 3.19
C ALA A 324 19.38 -14.27 3.09
N ASP A 325 20.10 -14.06 1.99
CA ASP A 325 21.45 -14.60 1.79
C ASP A 325 22.47 -13.97 2.75
N THR A 326 22.31 -12.67 3.04
CA THR A 326 23.12 -11.97 4.06
C THR A 326 22.86 -12.57 5.44
N VAL A 327 21.60 -12.87 5.76
CA VAL A 327 21.23 -13.56 6.99
C VAL A 327 21.87 -14.96 7.05
N HIS A 328 21.74 -15.77 6.00
CA HIS A 328 22.28 -17.14 5.95
C HIS A 328 23.80 -17.20 6.10
N SER A 329 24.49 -16.18 5.59
CA SER A 329 25.94 -16.03 5.74
C SER A 329 26.37 -15.79 7.19
N ASN A 330 25.46 -15.33 8.05
CA ASN A 330 25.71 -15.04 9.47
C ASN A 330 25.00 -15.99 10.43
N SER A 331 24.03 -16.78 9.94
CA SER A 331 23.29 -17.78 10.72
C SER A 331 22.76 -18.89 9.82
N THR A 332 23.45 -20.03 9.82
CA THR A 332 23.01 -21.20 9.07
C THR A 332 21.74 -21.78 9.68
N GLY A 333 20.66 -21.85 8.89
CA GLY A 333 19.39 -22.45 9.30
C GLY A 333 18.32 -21.46 9.77
N TYR A 334 18.64 -20.17 9.88
CA TYR A 334 17.68 -19.10 10.16
C TYR A 334 17.16 -18.48 8.85
N MET A 335 15.89 -18.05 8.80
CA MET A 335 15.23 -17.53 7.58
C MET A 335 15.22 -18.53 6.42
N THR A 336 14.86 -19.79 6.69
CA THR A 336 14.86 -20.88 5.70
C THR A 336 13.46 -21.31 5.25
N ASP A 337 12.40 -20.66 5.74
CA ASP A 337 11.03 -20.97 5.34
C ASP A 337 10.76 -20.65 3.86
N PHE A 338 9.75 -21.31 3.28
CA PHE A 338 9.34 -21.16 1.87
C PHE A 338 10.46 -21.43 0.87
N ASN A 339 10.71 -20.52 -0.09
CA ASN A 339 11.75 -20.64 -1.09
C ASN A 339 13.12 -20.23 -0.51
N ASN A 340 13.51 -20.86 0.59
CA ASN A 340 14.72 -20.55 1.35
C ASN A 340 14.81 -19.06 1.72
N GLY A 341 13.78 -18.54 2.39
CA GLY A 341 13.78 -17.20 2.99
C GLY A 341 13.05 -16.11 2.21
N ILE A 342 12.40 -16.41 1.08
CA ILE A 342 11.57 -15.44 0.35
C ILE A 342 10.24 -16.06 -0.10
N THR A 343 9.19 -15.22 -0.21
CA THR A 343 7.90 -15.60 -0.79
C THR A 343 7.20 -14.39 -1.40
N ASN A 344 6.45 -14.60 -2.48
CA ASN A 344 5.40 -13.65 -2.85
C ASN A 344 4.24 -13.79 -1.85
N GLY A 345 3.58 -12.68 -1.53
CA GLY A 345 2.46 -12.61 -0.59
C GLY A 345 1.31 -13.55 -0.92
N ALA A 346 0.69 -13.35 -2.08
CA ALA A 346 -0.46 -14.14 -2.51
C ALA A 346 -0.13 -15.64 -2.64
N ASP A 347 1.08 -16.00 -3.06
CA ASP A 347 1.56 -17.39 -3.13
C ASP A 347 1.59 -18.07 -1.74
N TRP A 348 1.89 -17.30 -0.69
CA TRP A 348 1.79 -17.78 0.68
C TRP A 348 0.31 -17.86 1.10
N TYR A 349 -0.38 -16.72 1.12
CA TYR A 349 -1.83 -16.61 1.22
C TYR A 349 -2.28 -15.17 0.92
N LEU A 350 -3.49 -15.02 0.37
CA LEU A 350 -4.05 -13.70 0.07
C LEU A 350 -4.21 -12.86 1.34
N VAL A 351 -3.81 -11.60 1.26
CA VAL A 351 -4.04 -10.58 2.27
C VAL A 351 -4.67 -9.37 1.59
N SER A 352 -5.73 -8.85 2.20
CA SER A 352 -6.47 -7.69 1.72
C SER A 352 -6.38 -6.58 2.75
N GLY A 353 -6.12 -5.35 2.29
CA GLY A 353 -5.91 -4.17 3.15
C GLY A 353 -4.61 -4.19 3.92
N GLY A 354 -3.59 -4.86 3.37
CA GLY A 354 -2.24 -4.87 3.91
C GLY A 354 -1.51 -3.55 3.64
N ARG A 355 -0.62 -3.16 4.56
CA ARG A 355 0.19 -1.94 4.39
C ARG A 355 1.13 -2.03 3.18
N GLN A 356 1.70 -3.22 2.97
CA GLN A 356 2.63 -3.49 1.88
C GLN A 356 2.02 -3.09 0.53
N ASP A 357 0.86 -3.66 0.20
CA ASP A 357 0.21 -3.37 -1.09
C ASP A 357 -0.28 -1.92 -1.16
N TYR A 358 -0.67 -1.30 -0.03
CA TYR A 358 -0.98 0.13 0.01
C TYR A 358 0.21 0.99 -0.41
N ALA A 359 1.39 0.76 0.18
CA ALA A 359 2.60 1.51 -0.12
C ALA A 359 3.02 1.35 -1.59
N ASN A 360 2.96 0.12 -2.10
CA ASN A 360 3.36 -0.18 -3.47
C ASN A 360 2.37 0.35 -4.52
N TYR A 361 1.05 0.24 -4.28
CA TYR A 361 0.02 0.60 -5.25
C TYR A 361 -0.40 2.08 -5.20
N TYR A 362 -0.63 2.63 -3.99
CA TYR A 362 -1.19 3.98 -3.85
C TYR A 362 -0.13 5.06 -3.64
N LEU A 363 1.00 4.70 -3.01
CA LEU A 363 2.09 5.65 -2.79
C LEU A 363 3.18 5.58 -3.85
N HIS A 364 3.10 4.62 -4.79
CA HIS A 364 4.15 4.39 -5.79
C HIS A 364 5.53 4.15 -5.16
N SER A 365 5.54 3.69 -3.90
CA SER A 365 6.74 3.36 -3.13
C SER A 365 7.15 1.91 -3.38
N ARG A 366 8.25 1.48 -2.75
CA ARG A 366 8.63 0.07 -2.64
C ARG A 366 8.54 -0.36 -1.18
N GLU A 367 7.69 -1.32 -0.87
CA GLU A 367 7.62 -1.93 0.47
C GLU A 367 7.65 -3.46 0.40
N THR A 368 8.39 -4.07 1.32
CA THR A 368 8.30 -5.52 1.63
C THR A 368 7.94 -5.76 3.09
N THR A 369 7.27 -6.87 3.37
CA THR A 369 7.05 -7.36 4.73
C THR A 369 8.17 -8.34 5.11
N ILE A 370 8.79 -8.17 6.27
CA ILE A 370 9.90 -9.03 6.71
C ILE A 370 9.53 -9.74 8.00
N GLU A 371 9.33 -11.04 7.92
CA GLU A 371 9.09 -11.93 9.05
C GLU A 371 10.45 -12.38 9.62
N ILE A 372 10.76 -11.98 10.85
CA ILE A 372 12.12 -12.10 11.42
C ILE A 372 12.22 -13.08 12.60
N SER A 373 11.14 -13.77 12.96
CA SER A 373 11.19 -14.73 14.07
C SER A 373 10.05 -15.73 14.01
N MET A 374 10.36 -17.03 14.17
CA MET A 374 9.35 -18.09 14.35
C MET A 374 8.50 -17.92 15.63
N VAL A 375 9.04 -17.23 16.64
CA VAL A 375 8.37 -17.02 17.92
C VAL A 375 8.03 -15.54 18.04
N LYS A 376 6.74 -15.21 18.12
CA LYS A 376 6.29 -13.81 18.14
C LYS A 376 6.84 -13.00 19.32
N ILE A 377 6.87 -13.64 20.50
CA ILE A 377 7.53 -13.15 21.72
C ILE A 377 8.62 -14.15 22.11
N PRO A 378 9.84 -14.06 21.55
CA PRO A 378 10.91 -14.99 21.88
C PRO A 378 11.41 -14.77 23.30
N ASP A 379 12.12 -15.77 23.84
CA ASP A 379 12.90 -15.58 25.07
C ASP A 379 13.91 -14.45 24.83
N ALA A 380 13.94 -13.47 25.74
CA ALA A 380 14.69 -12.25 25.52
C ALA A 380 16.22 -12.50 25.42
N SER A 381 16.72 -13.60 25.99
CA SER A 381 18.12 -14.02 25.84
C SER A 381 18.52 -14.36 24.40
N THR A 382 17.56 -14.56 23.50
CA THR A 382 17.79 -14.84 22.08
C THR A 382 17.89 -13.57 21.22
N LEU A 383 17.39 -12.43 21.72
CA LEU A 383 17.38 -11.16 20.97
C LEU A 383 18.77 -10.70 20.52
N PRO A 384 19.85 -10.84 21.33
CA PRO A 384 21.20 -10.52 20.85
C PRO A 384 21.66 -11.38 19.68
N ALA A 385 21.25 -12.65 19.63
CA ALA A 385 21.57 -13.53 18.51
C ALA A 385 20.78 -13.12 17.26
N LEU A 386 19.47 -12.86 17.39
CA LEU A 386 18.63 -12.38 16.29
C LEU A 386 19.15 -11.06 15.69
N TRP A 387 19.64 -10.14 16.52
CA TRP A 387 20.37 -8.96 16.05
C TRP A 387 21.58 -9.33 15.20
N ASN A 388 22.45 -10.19 15.72
CA ASN A 388 23.69 -10.60 15.04
C ASN A 388 23.43 -11.27 13.68
N TYR A 389 22.28 -11.91 13.53
CA TYR A 389 21.85 -12.52 12.26
C TYR A 389 21.40 -11.47 11.25
N ASN A 390 20.66 -10.45 11.69
CA ASN A 390 19.93 -9.55 10.80
C ASN A 390 20.59 -8.20 10.54
N TYR A 391 21.40 -7.64 11.44
CA TYR A 391 21.75 -6.22 11.34
C TYR A 391 22.47 -5.84 10.05
N ARG A 392 23.29 -6.75 9.49
CA ARG A 392 23.93 -6.55 8.19
C ARG A 392 22.91 -6.49 7.05
N SER A 393 21.85 -7.31 7.13
CA SER A 393 20.74 -7.27 6.19
C SER A 393 19.92 -5.98 6.35
N PHE A 394 19.72 -5.48 7.56
CA PHE A 394 19.08 -4.17 7.77
C PHE A 394 19.85 -3.06 7.04
N LEU A 395 21.17 -3.00 7.21
CA LEU A 395 22.01 -2.02 6.55
C LEU A 395 22.07 -2.23 5.04
N ASN A 396 22.14 -3.48 4.56
CA ASN A 396 22.15 -3.79 3.12
C ASN A 396 20.83 -3.38 2.46
N TYR A 397 19.71 -3.54 3.16
CA TYR A 397 18.40 -3.20 2.64
C TYR A 397 18.17 -1.68 2.61
N ILE A 398 18.66 -0.91 3.60
CA ILE A 398 18.67 0.56 3.53
C ILE A 398 19.47 1.02 2.31
N ASP A 399 20.68 0.46 2.11
CA ASP A 399 21.56 0.80 0.97
C ASP A 399 20.87 0.63 -0.39
N ARG A 400 19.89 -0.27 -0.51
CA ARG A 400 19.18 -0.52 -1.78
C ARG A 400 18.38 0.67 -2.29
N VAL A 401 18.06 1.64 -1.43
CA VAL A 401 17.38 2.88 -1.84
C VAL A 401 18.26 3.77 -2.75
N GLN A 402 19.57 3.54 -2.77
CA GLN A 402 20.53 4.33 -3.54
C GLN A 402 20.68 3.89 -5.00
N TYR A 403 20.23 2.69 -5.36
CA TYR A 403 20.47 2.11 -6.70
C TYR A 403 19.29 2.30 -7.66
N GLY A 404 19.56 2.12 -8.95
CA GLY A 404 18.58 2.33 -10.02
C GLY A 404 18.74 3.73 -10.62
N LEU A 405 17.61 4.32 -11.03
CA LEU A 405 17.60 5.63 -11.65
C LEU A 405 17.18 6.70 -10.66
N TYR A 406 17.83 7.85 -10.68
CA TYR A 406 17.39 9.02 -9.93
C TYR A 406 17.70 10.28 -10.72
N GLY A 407 17.08 11.39 -10.38
CA GLY A 407 17.38 12.67 -11.03
C GLY A 407 16.35 13.73 -10.68
N LYS A 408 16.50 14.89 -11.31
CA LYS A 408 15.62 16.04 -11.13
C LYS A 408 14.84 16.35 -12.40
N ILE A 409 13.54 16.59 -12.25
CA ILE A 409 12.67 17.04 -13.34
C ILE A 409 12.30 18.49 -13.10
N VAL A 410 12.67 19.34 -14.06
CA VAL A 410 12.42 20.78 -14.01
C VAL A 410 11.83 21.29 -15.32
N ASP A 411 11.23 22.47 -15.30
CA ASP A 411 10.88 23.21 -16.51
C ASP A 411 12.08 23.99 -17.07
N VAL A 412 11.90 24.64 -18.23
CA VAL A 412 12.95 25.43 -18.88
C VAL A 412 13.38 26.65 -18.05
N GLU A 413 12.56 27.08 -17.09
CA GLU A 413 12.88 28.14 -16.13
C GLU A 413 13.60 27.60 -14.87
N GLY A 414 13.77 26.29 -14.76
CA GLY A 414 14.41 25.61 -13.63
C GLY A 414 13.48 25.32 -12.45
N ASN A 415 12.17 25.53 -12.60
CA ASN A 415 11.21 25.20 -11.54
C ASN A 415 10.97 23.68 -11.49
N PRO A 416 10.86 23.08 -10.29
CA PRO A 416 10.45 21.69 -10.12
C PRO A 416 9.15 21.34 -10.84
N VAL A 417 9.08 20.14 -11.43
CA VAL A 417 7.87 19.62 -12.08
C VAL A 417 7.54 18.26 -11.48
N LYS A 418 6.34 18.11 -10.91
CA LYS A 418 5.75 16.80 -10.57
C LYS A 418 5.35 16.10 -11.87
N ALA A 419 6.15 15.14 -12.30
CA ALA A 419 5.97 14.40 -13.54
C ALA A 419 5.89 12.91 -13.25
N LYS A 420 5.04 12.21 -13.99
CA LYS A 420 4.99 10.75 -14.05
C LYS A 420 6.18 10.24 -14.86
N ILE A 421 6.90 9.27 -14.31
CA ILE A 421 7.96 8.51 -14.96
C ILE A 421 7.42 7.11 -15.25
N PHE A 422 7.29 6.79 -16.53
CA PHE A 422 6.61 5.58 -17.01
C PHE A 422 7.44 4.85 -18.08
N ILE A 423 7.50 3.53 -17.99
CA ILE A 423 8.18 2.65 -18.95
C ILE A 423 7.11 1.84 -19.69
N GLU A 424 6.94 2.11 -20.99
CA GLU A 424 5.95 1.44 -21.81
C GLU A 424 6.24 -0.07 -21.94
N ASN A 425 5.19 -0.89 -21.84
CA ASN A 425 5.25 -2.37 -21.83
C ASN A 425 5.99 -2.98 -20.62
N HIS A 426 6.33 -2.17 -19.61
CA HIS A 426 6.82 -2.64 -18.31
C HIS A 426 5.84 -2.26 -17.21
N ASP A 427 5.54 -0.96 -17.09
CA ASP A 427 4.74 -0.47 -15.98
C ASP A 427 3.26 -0.86 -16.08
N MET A 428 2.72 -1.37 -14.98
CA MET A 428 1.32 -1.74 -14.79
C MET A 428 0.95 -1.69 -13.31
N ASP A 429 -0.35 -1.64 -13.00
CA ASP A 429 -0.86 -1.70 -11.62
C ASP A 429 -0.16 -0.72 -10.67
N SER A 430 -0.05 0.54 -11.11
CA SER A 430 0.61 1.64 -10.38
C SER A 430 2.11 1.44 -10.11
N SER A 431 2.79 0.58 -10.87
CA SER A 431 4.23 0.42 -10.73
C SER A 431 5.04 1.62 -11.20
N ASP A 432 4.44 2.63 -11.85
CA ASP A 432 5.10 3.89 -12.19
C ASP A 432 5.42 4.75 -10.96
N ILE A 433 6.21 5.82 -11.13
CA ILE A 433 6.53 6.76 -10.04
C ILE A 433 6.33 8.21 -10.48
N PHE A 434 6.42 9.11 -9.51
CA PHE A 434 6.36 10.56 -9.74
C PHE A 434 7.60 11.24 -9.17
N SER A 435 8.06 12.31 -9.81
CA SER A 435 8.97 13.25 -9.16
C SER A 435 8.26 14.03 -8.05
N ASP A 436 9.03 14.46 -7.07
CA ASP A 436 8.58 15.32 -6.00
C ASP A 436 8.13 16.69 -6.53
N LYS A 437 7.07 17.24 -5.94
CA LYS A 437 6.46 18.49 -6.39
C LYS A 437 7.24 19.73 -5.97
N ASP A 438 7.97 19.65 -4.86
CA ASP A 438 8.62 20.78 -4.21
C ASP A 438 10.08 20.93 -4.65
N ASN A 439 10.77 19.81 -4.94
CA ASN A 439 12.17 19.81 -5.37
C ASN A 439 12.43 19.15 -6.74
N GLY A 440 11.47 18.41 -7.30
CA GLY A 440 11.57 17.80 -8.62
C GLY A 440 12.36 16.49 -8.66
N MET A 441 12.88 16.02 -7.52
CA MET A 441 13.65 14.79 -7.43
C MET A 441 12.77 13.56 -7.63
N TYR A 442 13.32 12.53 -8.26
CA TYR A 442 12.69 11.22 -8.34
C TYR A 442 13.71 10.12 -8.09
N TYR A 443 13.21 8.97 -7.60
CA TYR A 443 14.00 7.78 -7.33
C TYR A 443 13.23 6.56 -7.85
N ARG A 444 13.79 5.88 -8.84
CA ARG A 444 13.23 4.72 -9.52
C ARG A 444 14.05 3.49 -9.19
N LEU A 445 13.56 2.73 -8.22
CA LEU A 445 14.11 1.42 -7.88
C LEU A 445 13.57 0.37 -8.85
N ILE A 446 14.47 -0.15 -9.68
CA ILE A 446 14.19 -1.11 -10.75
C ILE A 446 15.45 -1.93 -11.05
N MET A 447 15.30 -3.13 -11.60
CA MET A 447 16.43 -3.94 -12.03
C MET A 447 17.28 -3.21 -13.09
N GLY A 448 18.59 -3.42 -13.05
CA GLY A 448 19.49 -2.97 -14.11
C GLY A 448 19.09 -3.56 -15.47
N GLY A 449 19.12 -2.72 -16.50
CA GLY A 449 18.63 -3.08 -17.83
C GLY A 449 18.76 -1.89 -18.80
N THR A 450 18.10 -1.99 -19.95
CA THR A 450 17.99 -0.90 -20.93
C THR A 450 16.53 -0.53 -21.11
N TYR A 451 16.19 0.75 -20.93
CA TYR A 451 14.81 1.22 -20.89
C TYR A 451 14.58 2.44 -21.78
N ASN A 452 13.37 2.52 -22.34
CA ASN A 452 12.82 3.74 -22.94
C ASN A 452 11.87 4.36 -21.91
N ILE A 453 12.22 5.54 -21.40
CA ILE A 453 11.55 6.13 -20.25
C ILE A 453 10.80 7.36 -20.69
N THR A 454 9.50 7.40 -20.40
CA THR A 454 8.61 8.50 -20.74
C THR A 454 8.31 9.34 -19.50
N PHE A 455 8.54 10.65 -19.63
CA PHE A 455 8.30 11.67 -18.62
C PHE A 455 7.11 12.52 -19.08
N SER A 456 6.08 12.61 -18.25
CA SER A 456 4.85 13.36 -18.59
C SER A 456 4.31 14.12 -17.38
N ALA A 457 3.81 15.33 -17.62
CA ALA A 457 3.15 16.15 -16.62
C ALA A 457 2.05 16.97 -17.29
N GLU A 458 0.98 17.28 -16.56
CA GLU A 458 -0.12 18.10 -17.08
C GLU A 458 0.40 19.49 -17.51
N GLY A 459 0.09 19.90 -18.74
CA GLY A 459 0.56 21.17 -19.29
C GLY A 459 2.02 21.16 -19.78
N TYR A 460 2.66 19.99 -19.89
CA TYR A 460 4.01 19.82 -20.41
C TYR A 460 4.06 18.83 -21.57
N ILE A 461 4.93 19.10 -22.54
CA ILE A 461 5.17 18.22 -23.68
C ILE A 461 5.81 16.94 -23.14
N THR A 462 5.15 15.81 -23.38
CA THR A 462 5.67 14.49 -23.01
C THR A 462 7.01 14.22 -23.70
N LYS A 463 7.98 13.72 -22.94
CA LYS A 463 9.35 13.45 -23.41
C LYS A 463 9.73 12.00 -23.15
N THR A 464 10.16 11.29 -24.19
CA THR A 464 10.71 9.93 -24.06
C THR A 464 12.21 9.97 -24.31
N ILE A 465 12.97 9.38 -23.39
CA ILE A 465 14.43 9.20 -23.53
C ILE A 465 14.67 7.70 -23.74
N ASN A 466 15.27 7.36 -24.87
CA ASN A 466 15.48 5.98 -25.29
C ASN A 466 16.85 5.44 -24.85
N ASP A 467 16.95 4.13 -24.78
CA ASP A 467 18.19 3.38 -24.60
C ASP A 467 18.99 3.74 -23.32
N ILE A 468 18.29 4.08 -22.23
CA ILE A 468 18.92 4.33 -20.93
C ILE A 468 19.35 3.00 -20.31
N SER A 469 20.65 2.78 -20.19
CA SER A 469 21.23 1.54 -19.64
C SER A 469 22.03 1.76 -18.37
N PHE A 470 21.87 0.87 -17.40
CA PHE A 470 22.59 0.85 -16.12
C PHE A 470 22.61 -0.55 -15.50
N LEU A 471 23.55 -0.80 -14.57
CA LEU A 471 23.65 -2.07 -13.82
C LEU A 471 22.76 -2.04 -12.56
N ASP A 472 22.40 -3.20 -12.01
CA ASP A 472 21.58 -3.31 -10.77
C ASP A 472 22.25 -2.69 -9.52
N THR A 473 23.59 -2.59 -9.55
CA THR A 473 24.39 -1.95 -8.50
C THR A 473 24.85 -0.54 -8.89
N GLU A 474 24.26 0.07 -9.91
CA GLU A 474 24.59 1.42 -10.36
C GLU A 474 23.53 2.41 -9.84
N ARG A 475 24.01 3.55 -9.31
CA ARG A 475 23.20 4.73 -9.04
C ARG A 475 23.28 5.66 -10.27
N LYS A 476 22.26 5.60 -11.13
CA LYS A 476 22.26 6.30 -12.42
C LYS A 476 21.50 7.63 -12.36
N ARG A 477 22.22 8.74 -12.48
CA ARG A 477 21.61 10.07 -12.58
C ARG A 477 21.04 10.33 -13.98
N LEU A 478 19.79 10.81 -14.06
CA LEU A 478 19.11 11.22 -15.28
C LEU A 478 18.24 12.46 -15.00
N ASP A 479 18.77 13.65 -15.25
CA ASP A 479 18.01 14.89 -15.11
C ASP A 479 17.20 15.18 -16.38
N VAL A 480 15.99 15.72 -16.22
CA VAL A 480 15.04 15.94 -17.33
C VAL A 480 14.48 17.36 -17.28
N ILE A 481 14.57 18.05 -18.41
CA ILE A 481 13.85 19.31 -18.63
C ILE A 481 12.59 19.01 -19.45
N LEU A 482 11.43 19.43 -18.94
CA LEU A 482 10.14 19.39 -19.62
C LEU A 482 9.75 20.79 -20.11
N GLU A 483 9.29 20.87 -21.36
CA GLU A 483 8.81 22.11 -21.96
C GLU A 483 7.31 22.23 -21.74
N LYS A 484 6.81 23.41 -21.35
CA LYS A 484 5.37 23.64 -21.23
C LYS A 484 4.71 23.47 -22.60
N GLU A 485 3.57 22.79 -22.63
CA GLU A 485 2.72 22.80 -23.82
C GLU A 485 2.30 24.23 -24.10
N THR A 486 2.75 24.77 -25.23
CA THR A 486 2.22 26.02 -25.72
C THR A 486 0.83 25.75 -26.27
N VAL A 487 -0.17 25.90 -25.42
CA VAL A 487 -1.51 26.21 -25.92
C VAL A 487 -1.38 27.57 -26.58
N SER A 488 -1.11 27.53 -27.89
CA SER A 488 -1.34 28.66 -28.75
C SER A 488 -2.83 28.95 -28.65
N ILE A 489 -3.24 29.78 -27.69
CA ILE A 489 -4.39 30.64 -27.90
C ILE A 489 -3.92 31.53 -29.03
N TYR A 490 -4.11 31.07 -30.27
CA TYR A 490 -4.34 32.02 -31.33
C TYR A 490 -5.55 32.79 -30.84
N ASP A 491 -5.30 33.98 -30.28
CA ASP A 491 -6.20 35.11 -30.49
C ASP A 491 -6.27 35.20 -32.02
N PHE A 492 -7.13 34.38 -32.63
CA PHE A 492 -7.63 34.66 -33.96
C PHE A 492 -8.23 36.04 -33.77
N PRO A 493 -7.61 37.09 -34.33
CA PRO A 493 -8.14 38.41 -34.10
C PRO A 493 -9.58 38.33 -34.62
N LYS A 494 -10.54 38.70 -33.76
CA LYS A 494 -11.97 38.73 -34.09
C LYS A 494 -12.26 39.40 -35.44
N SER A 495 -11.31 40.16 -35.98
CA SER A 495 -11.32 40.78 -37.31
C SER A 495 -11.24 39.81 -38.50
N SER A 496 -10.80 38.55 -38.34
CA SER A 496 -10.60 37.64 -39.48
C SER A 496 -11.77 36.70 -39.74
N ILE A 497 -12.78 36.66 -38.87
CA ILE A 497 -13.98 35.83 -39.03
C ILE A 497 -15.22 36.69 -38.75
N CYS A 498 -15.95 37.06 -39.80
CA CYS A 498 -17.22 37.77 -39.68
C CYS A 498 -18.38 36.78 -39.82
N ILE A 499 -19.07 36.49 -38.72
CA ILE A 499 -20.33 35.73 -38.75
C ILE A 499 -21.47 36.74 -38.91
N LYS A 500 -22.11 36.74 -40.09
CA LYS A 500 -23.41 37.39 -40.27
C LYS A 500 -24.49 36.32 -40.22
N THR A 501 -25.19 36.24 -39.09
CA THR A 501 -26.40 35.43 -38.95
C THR A 501 -27.55 36.19 -39.61
N ILE A 502 -28.01 35.69 -40.75
CA ILE A 502 -29.25 36.17 -41.36
C ILE A 502 -30.37 35.32 -40.78
N ASN A 503 -30.95 35.78 -39.68
CA ASN A 503 -32.17 35.19 -39.16
C ASN A 503 -33.31 35.62 -40.08
N ASN A 504 -33.77 34.71 -40.94
CA ASN A 504 -35.01 34.91 -41.68
C ASN A 504 -36.15 34.22 -40.92
N PRO A 505 -36.95 34.93 -40.11
CA PRO A 505 -38.05 34.33 -39.36
C PRO A 505 -39.18 33.76 -40.24
N PHE A 506 -39.14 34.00 -41.56
CA PHE A 506 -40.11 33.46 -42.53
C PHE A 506 -39.60 32.25 -43.30
N ASN A 507 -38.27 32.04 -43.35
CA ASN A 507 -37.68 30.88 -44.00
C ASN A 507 -37.02 29.99 -42.94
N ASN A 508 -37.38 28.72 -42.89
CA ASN A 508 -36.99 27.79 -41.83
C ASN A 508 -35.52 27.33 -41.89
N TYR A 509 -34.57 28.26 -41.98
CA TYR A 509 -33.15 28.01 -41.89
C TYR A 509 -32.42 29.18 -41.22
N ILE A 510 -31.31 28.87 -40.57
CA ILE A 510 -30.27 29.82 -40.19
C ILE A 510 -29.21 29.77 -41.28
N SER A 511 -28.77 30.92 -41.80
CA SER A 511 -27.57 30.99 -42.61
C SER A 511 -26.45 31.74 -41.88
N ALA A 512 -25.27 31.13 -41.82
CA ALA A 512 -24.06 31.75 -41.34
C ALA A 512 -23.09 31.90 -42.52
N ASN A 513 -22.66 33.13 -42.79
CA ASN A 513 -21.54 33.37 -43.69
C ASN A 513 -20.27 33.43 -42.86
N ILE A 514 -19.25 32.69 -43.25
CA ILE A 514 -17.96 32.65 -42.58
C ILE A 514 -16.89 32.92 -43.62
N ASP A 515 -16.12 33.98 -43.42
CA ASP A 515 -14.97 34.31 -44.26
C ASP A 515 -13.70 33.71 -43.65
N PHE A 516 -12.99 32.87 -44.40
CA PHE A 516 -11.73 32.28 -43.97
C PHE A 516 -10.58 32.85 -44.80
N SER A 517 -9.66 33.57 -44.17
CA SER A 517 -8.49 34.08 -44.89
C SER A 517 -7.47 32.99 -45.21
N ASP A 518 -7.29 31.96 -44.35
CA ASP A 518 -6.17 31.00 -44.48
C ASP A 518 -6.43 29.57 -43.94
N TYR A 519 -7.68 29.16 -43.68
CA TYR A 519 -7.97 27.86 -43.04
C TYR A 519 -8.64 26.84 -43.98
N LEU A 520 -8.06 25.63 -44.04
CA LEU A 520 -8.56 24.47 -44.80
C LEU A 520 -8.65 23.23 -43.89
N GLY A 521 -9.47 23.29 -42.84
CA GLY A 521 -9.67 22.15 -41.91
C GLY A 521 -11.12 21.81 -41.64
N GLU A 522 -11.34 20.76 -40.86
CA GLU A 522 -12.68 20.30 -40.46
C GLU A 522 -13.35 21.30 -39.51
N ILE A 523 -14.63 21.59 -39.77
CA ILE A 523 -15.45 22.44 -38.92
C ILE A 523 -16.66 21.66 -38.45
N GLN A 524 -16.92 21.72 -37.15
CA GLN A 524 -18.16 21.23 -36.54
C GLN A 524 -19.03 22.42 -36.13
N ILE A 525 -20.30 22.33 -36.49
CA ILE A 525 -21.30 23.34 -36.17
C ILE A 525 -22.36 22.68 -35.34
N MET A 526 -22.63 23.24 -34.17
CA MET A 526 -23.53 22.68 -33.18
C MET A 526 -24.54 23.73 -32.75
N LEU A 527 -25.77 23.32 -32.53
CA LEU A 527 -26.85 24.19 -32.07
C LEU A 527 -27.39 23.67 -30.75
N TYR A 528 -27.28 24.48 -29.71
CA TYR A 528 -27.75 24.17 -28.37
C TYR A 528 -28.98 25.01 -28.02
N ASP A 529 -29.88 24.49 -27.17
CA ASP A 529 -30.87 25.33 -26.51
C ASP A 529 -30.29 26.03 -25.27
N ALA A 530 -31.09 26.89 -24.63
CA ALA A 530 -30.69 27.63 -23.44
C ALA A 530 -30.33 26.77 -22.22
N ASN A 531 -30.71 25.48 -22.22
CA ASN A 531 -30.35 24.54 -21.15
C ASN A 531 -29.10 23.71 -21.50
N GLY A 532 -28.42 24.02 -22.62
CA GLY A 532 -27.22 23.31 -23.07
C GLY A 532 -27.50 21.98 -23.77
N ARG A 533 -28.76 21.66 -24.12
CA ARG A 533 -29.07 20.45 -24.88
C ARG A 533 -28.77 20.66 -26.37
N LEU A 534 -28.00 19.74 -26.95
CA LEU A 534 -27.68 19.73 -28.38
C LEU A 534 -28.91 19.35 -29.22
N HIS A 535 -29.31 20.22 -30.15
CA HIS A 535 -30.39 19.99 -31.11
C HIS A 535 -29.89 19.56 -32.48
N LYS A 536 -28.74 20.10 -32.93
CA LYS A 536 -28.20 19.80 -34.25
C LYS A 536 -26.69 19.86 -34.26
N LYS A 537 -26.07 18.95 -35.02
CA LYS A 537 -24.62 18.91 -35.27
C LYS A 537 -24.38 18.64 -36.75
N GLU A 538 -23.51 19.43 -37.38
CA GLU A 538 -23.14 19.30 -38.78
C GLU A 538 -21.62 19.44 -38.92
N GLN A 539 -21.02 18.61 -39.77
CA GLN A 539 -19.58 18.63 -40.03
C GLN A 539 -19.35 19.05 -41.48
N LEU A 540 -18.50 20.04 -41.66
CA LEU A 540 -18.11 20.56 -42.97
C LEU A 540 -16.66 20.20 -43.25
N ASN A 541 -16.45 19.57 -44.39
CA ASN A 541 -15.16 19.18 -44.89
C ASN A 541 -14.86 19.98 -46.17
N ASN A 542 -13.60 20.32 -46.41
CA ASN A 542 -13.12 20.97 -47.65
C ASN A 542 -13.70 22.37 -47.92
N LEU A 543 -13.72 23.25 -46.92
CA LEU A 543 -14.08 24.66 -47.11
C LEU A 543 -13.03 25.36 -47.98
N LYS A 544 -13.44 26.37 -48.75
CA LYS A 544 -12.52 27.16 -49.60
C LYS A 544 -12.08 28.41 -48.87
N THR A 545 -10.90 28.92 -49.19
CA THR A 545 -10.49 30.28 -48.77
C THR A 545 -11.49 31.31 -49.29
N GLY A 546 -11.90 32.26 -48.44
CA GLY A 546 -12.93 33.26 -48.69
C GLY A 546 -14.28 32.97 -48.00
N LEU A 547 -15.34 33.62 -48.47
CA LEU A 547 -16.69 33.53 -47.90
C LEU A 547 -17.35 32.18 -48.18
N ASN A 548 -17.70 31.45 -47.13
CA ASN A 548 -18.48 30.22 -47.19
C ASN A 548 -19.84 30.44 -46.52
N SER A 549 -20.92 30.11 -47.24
CA SER A 549 -22.29 30.17 -46.71
C SER A 549 -22.71 28.80 -46.22
N ILE A 550 -23.20 28.75 -45.00
CA ILE A 550 -23.69 27.54 -44.35
C ILE A 550 -25.17 27.71 -44.07
N TYR A 551 -25.95 26.66 -44.31
CA TYR A 551 -27.39 26.67 -44.16
C TYR A 551 -27.84 25.53 -43.24
N MET A 552 -28.45 25.89 -42.12
CA MET A 552 -28.99 24.93 -41.16
C MET A 552 -30.50 25.07 -41.07
N THR A 553 -31.24 24.06 -41.51
CA THR A 553 -32.71 24.06 -41.36
C THR A 553 -33.14 24.06 -39.89
N THR A 554 -34.19 24.82 -39.58
CA THR A 554 -34.72 25.05 -38.22
C THR A 554 -36.18 24.65 -38.07
N ASN A 555 -36.77 23.94 -39.05
CA ASN A 555 -38.17 23.48 -39.04
C ASN A 555 -38.60 22.83 -37.72
N GLU A 556 -37.71 22.05 -37.11
CA GLU A 556 -38.00 21.21 -35.94
C GLU A 556 -37.80 21.93 -34.60
N LEU A 557 -37.27 23.16 -34.62
CA LEU A 557 -37.00 23.92 -33.40
C LEU A 557 -38.24 24.68 -32.97
N SER A 558 -38.55 24.69 -31.67
CA SER A 558 -39.54 25.60 -31.08
C SER A 558 -39.05 27.06 -31.09
N SER A 559 -39.96 28.03 -30.94
CA SER A 559 -39.57 29.40 -30.64
C SER A 559 -38.77 29.45 -29.33
N GLY A 560 -37.69 30.22 -29.28
CA GLY A 560 -36.78 30.22 -28.13
C GLY A 560 -35.38 30.79 -28.41
N SER A 561 -34.55 30.83 -27.37
CA SER A 561 -33.13 31.20 -27.48
C SER A 561 -32.27 29.96 -27.72
N TYR A 562 -31.34 30.07 -28.65
CA TYR A 562 -30.39 29.02 -29.02
C TYR A 562 -28.97 29.57 -29.04
N ILE A 563 -27.99 28.69 -28.91
CA ILE A 563 -26.56 29.00 -29.05
C ILE A 563 -26.03 28.22 -30.25
N LEU A 564 -25.57 28.94 -31.27
CA LEU A 564 -24.81 28.37 -32.38
C LEU A 564 -23.33 28.33 -31.98
N GLN A 565 -22.78 27.14 -31.88
CA GLN A 565 -21.37 26.90 -31.62
C GLN A 565 -20.68 26.43 -32.90
N ILE A 566 -19.56 27.05 -33.25
CA ILE A 566 -18.72 26.66 -34.37
C ILE A 566 -17.35 26.28 -33.79
N GLN A 567 -17.02 25.01 -33.91
CA GLN A 567 -15.81 24.41 -33.38
C GLN A 567 -14.90 23.97 -34.53
N THR A 568 -13.62 24.33 -34.44
CA THR A 568 -12.55 23.83 -35.30
C THR A 568 -11.51 23.13 -34.43
N LYS A 569 -10.46 22.56 -35.05
CA LYS A 569 -9.32 22.05 -34.28
C LYS A 569 -8.57 23.14 -33.50
N LEU A 570 -8.76 24.42 -33.84
CA LEU A 570 -7.97 25.53 -33.32
C LEU A 570 -8.75 26.46 -32.39
N PHE A 571 -10.08 26.54 -32.53
CA PHE A 571 -10.89 27.48 -31.76
C PHE A 571 -12.37 27.08 -31.68
N THR A 572 -13.10 27.71 -30.76
CA THR A 572 -14.56 27.61 -30.64
C THR A 572 -15.18 29.00 -30.59
N ILE A 573 -16.21 29.24 -31.40
CA ILE A 573 -17.00 30.48 -31.42
C ILE A 573 -18.44 30.17 -31.01
N ASN A 574 -19.05 31.02 -30.19
CA ASN A 574 -20.44 30.89 -29.77
C ASN A 574 -21.23 32.15 -30.14
N GLU A 575 -22.38 31.98 -30.80
CA GLU A 575 -23.30 33.07 -31.16
C GLU A 575 -24.72 32.80 -30.67
N LYS A 576 -25.34 33.82 -30.08
CA LYS A 576 -26.72 33.71 -29.58
C LYS A 576 -27.73 33.95 -30.69
N LEU A 577 -28.71 33.08 -30.80
CA LEU A 577 -29.81 33.15 -31.76
C LEU A 577 -31.16 33.19 -31.04
N ILE A 578 -32.14 33.87 -31.65
CA ILE A 578 -33.51 33.92 -31.16
C ILE A 578 -34.43 33.52 -32.32
N LYS A 579 -35.16 32.42 -32.14
CA LYS A 579 -36.24 32.01 -33.04
C LYS A 579 -37.56 32.55 -32.47
N GLN A 580 -38.22 33.44 -33.22
CA GLN A 580 -39.53 33.98 -32.86
C GLN A 580 -40.62 32.97 -33.20
#